data_AF-A0AAD4HMX3-F1
#
_entry.id   AF-A0AAD4HMX3-F1
#
_cell.length_a   1.000
_cell.length_b   1.000
_cell.length_c   1.000
_cell.angle_alpha   90.00
_cell.angle_beta   90.00
_cell.angle_gamma   90.00
#
_symmetry.space_group_name_H-M   'P 1'
#
loop_
_entity.id
_entity.type
_entity.pdbx_description
1 polymer ?
#
loop_
_entity_poly.entity_id
_entity_poly.type
_entity_poly.pdbx_seq_one_letter_code
_entity_poly.pdbx_strand_id
1 'polypeptide(L)'
;MAASFLTEQVRAIKVGDPFSPDTYQGPQVSNTQFERIMGYIASGQKDGATVHLGSKQIGREGYFIEPIIFILLQVVEQANDTSYRLAALVFTEDIDRAIRIAHAFEAGTAWINCSNQAEISMPFRGFMQSGIGCDLSKYALENYTNVKAVQVNNGLQL
;
A
#
# COMPACT_ATOMS: atom_id res chain seq x y z
N MET A 1 -23.93 -1.21 6.13
CA MET A 1 -23.69 0.09 6.80
C MET A 1 -22.32 0.68 6.48
N ALA A 2 -21.19 -0.03 6.63
CA ALA A 2 -19.87 0.54 6.29
C ALA A 2 -19.68 0.86 4.80
N ALA A 3 -20.09 -0.05 3.90
CA ALA A 3 -19.94 0.14 2.45
C ALA A 3 -20.72 1.36 1.91
N SER A 4 -21.91 1.64 2.45
CA SER A 4 -22.73 2.79 2.02
C SER A 4 -22.10 4.13 2.41
N PHE A 5 -21.56 4.24 3.64
CA PHE A 5 -20.85 5.44 4.07
C PHE A 5 -19.60 5.72 3.21
N LEU A 6 -18.77 4.69 2.98
CA LEU A 6 -17.57 4.84 2.16
C LEU A 6 -17.93 5.30 0.73
N THR A 7 -19.03 4.79 0.20
CA THR A 7 -19.52 5.15 -1.14
C THR A 7 -19.92 6.62 -1.24
N GLU A 8 -20.56 7.17 -0.21
CA GLU A 8 -20.88 8.60 -0.15
C GLU A 8 -19.61 9.45 -0.12
N GLN A 9 -18.63 9.07 0.70
CA GLN A 9 -17.35 9.78 0.80
C GLN A 9 -16.58 9.76 -0.52
N VAL A 10 -16.48 8.59 -1.17
CA VAL A 10 -15.76 8.44 -2.44
C VAL A 10 -16.48 9.16 -3.59
N ARG A 11 -17.82 9.21 -3.59
CA ARG A 11 -18.59 9.97 -4.57
C ARG A 11 -18.34 11.48 -4.49
N ALA A 12 -17.99 11.99 -3.31
CA ALA A 12 -17.68 13.40 -3.10
C ALA A 12 -16.27 13.81 -3.58
N ILE A 13 -15.42 12.85 -3.95
CA ILE A 13 -14.06 13.14 -4.42
C ILE A 13 -14.10 13.85 -5.78
N LYS A 14 -13.54 15.06 -5.83
CA LYS A 14 -13.39 15.82 -7.06
C LYS A 14 -12.11 15.37 -7.79
N VAL A 15 -12.30 14.70 -8.92
CA VAL A 15 -11.21 14.35 -9.85
C VAL A 15 -11.06 15.47 -10.87
N GLY A 16 -9.83 15.93 -11.12
CA GLY A 16 -9.61 17.03 -12.04
C GLY A 16 -8.15 17.45 -12.19
N ASP A 17 -7.96 18.67 -12.70
CA ASP A 17 -6.63 19.27 -12.89
C ASP A 17 -5.87 19.34 -11.55
N PRO A 18 -4.66 18.74 -11.44
CA PRO A 18 -3.88 18.75 -10.21
C PRO A 18 -3.45 20.15 -9.74
N PHE A 19 -3.51 21.16 -10.61
CA PHE A 19 -3.24 22.56 -10.23
C PHE A 19 -4.48 23.32 -9.73
N SER A 20 -5.68 22.74 -9.87
CA SER A 20 -6.90 23.34 -9.34
C SER A 20 -6.99 23.13 -7.82
N PRO A 21 -7.29 24.17 -7.03
CA PRO A 21 -7.35 24.07 -5.56
C PRO A 21 -8.49 23.18 -5.07
N ASP A 22 -9.51 22.95 -5.89
CA ASP A 22 -10.64 22.10 -5.53
C ASP A 22 -10.41 20.62 -5.87
N THR A 23 -9.37 20.30 -6.65
CA THR A 23 -9.08 18.92 -7.07
C THR A 23 -8.49 18.15 -5.90
N TYR A 24 -9.11 17.01 -5.59
CA TYR A 24 -8.56 16.07 -4.61
C TYR A 24 -7.75 14.96 -5.29
N GLN A 25 -8.18 14.49 -6.46
CA GLN A 25 -7.52 13.40 -7.20
C GLN A 25 -7.14 13.84 -8.61
N GLY A 26 -5.86 13.67 -8.98
CA GLY A 26 -5.34 13.95 -10.31
C GLY A 26 -5.41 12.76 -11.29
N PRO A 27 -4.76 12.86 -12.47
CA PRO A 27 -4.70 11.79 -13.45
C PRO A 27 -3.69 10.70 -13.07
N GLN A 28 -3.80 9.54 -13.74
CA GLN A 28 -2.74 8.54 -13.72
C GLN A 28 -1.49 9.06 -14.44
N VAL A 29 -0.32 8.55 -14.05
CA VAL A 29 0.98 9.08 -14.51
C VAL A 29 1.24 8.88 -16.00
N SER A 30 0.69 7.83 -16.63
CA SER A 30 0.94 7.52 -18.04
C SER A 30 -0.17 6.67 -18.67
N ASN A 31 -0.19 6.60 -20.01
CA ASN A 31 -1.13 5.75 -20.74
C ASN A 31 -0.98 4.27 -20.36
N THR A 32 0.26 3.78 -20.23
CA THR A 32 0.51 2.38 -19.83
C THR A 32 -0.10 2.05 -18.47
N GLN A 33 0.00 2.95 -17.49
CA GLN A 33 -0.61 2.72 -16.18
C GLN A 33 -2.13 2.83 -16.24
N PHE A 34 -2.65 3.78 -17.01
CA PHE A 34 -4.08 3.92 -17.26
C PHE A 34 -4.69 2.66 -17.86
N GLU A 35 -4.13 2.16 -18.96
CA GLU A 35 -4.58 0.94 -19.63
C GLU A 35 -4.50 -0.28 -18.71
N ARG A 36 -3.42 -0.38 -17.91
CA ARG A 36 -3.27 -1.46 -16.92
C ARG A 36 -4.36 -1.43 -15.86
N ILE A 37 -4.67 -0.26 -15.31
CA ILE A 37 -5.74 -0.09 -14.31
C ILE A 37 -7.11 -0.43 -14.94
N MET A 38 -7.40 0.09 -16.13
CA MET A 38 -8.62 -0.24 -16.88
C MET A 38 -8.73 -1.74 -17.17
N GLY A 39 -7.60 -2.41 -17.45
CA GLY A 39 -7.52 -3.86 -17.60
C GLY A 39 -7.90 -4.62 -16.33
N TYR A 40 -7.42 -4.21 -15.16
CA TYR A 40 -7.80 -4.84 -13.88
C TYR A 40 -9.29 -4.63 -13.57
N ILE A 41 -9.84 -3.46 -13.86
CA ILE A 41 -11.27 -3.18 -13.69
C ILE A 41 -12.10 -4.13 -14.55
N ALA A 42 -11.75 -4.26 -15.83
CA ALA A 42 -12.43 -5.15 -16.77
C ALA A 42 -12.30 -6.63 -16.35
N SER A 43 -11.11 -7.06 -15.89
CA SER A 43 -10.92 -8.42 -15.36
C SER A 43 -11.79 -8.66 -14.13
N GLY A 44 -11.78 -7.75 -13.15
CA GLY A 44 -12.58 -7.90 -11.94
C GLY A 44 -14.08 -8.02 -12.23
N GLN A 45 -14.59 -7.17 -13.14
CA GLN A 45 -15.99 -7.27 -13.59
C GLN A 45 -16.28 -8.60 -14.30
N LYS A 46 -15.37 -9.07 -15.15
CA LYS A 46 -15.49 -10.37 -15.84
C LYS A 46 -15.47 -11.55 -14.85
N ASP A 47 -14.66 -11.46 -13.81
CA ASP A 47 -14.51 -12.48 -12.78
C ASP A 47 -15.64 -12.43 -11.72
N GLY A 48 -16.63 -11.55 -11.92
CA GLY A 48 -17.86 -11.48 -11.10
C GLY A 48 -17.76 -10.53 -9.90
N ALA A 49 -16.70 -9.73 -9.78
CA ALA A 49 -16.62 -8.72 -8.73
C ALA A 49 -17.67 -7.63 -8.96
N THR A 50 -18.41 -7.29 -7.90
CA THR A 50 -19.44 -6.26 -7.97
C THR A 50 -18.80 -4.88 -7.85
N VAL A 51 -18.91 -4.08 -8.91
CA VAL A 51 -18.59 -2.64 -8.86
C VAL A 51 -19.70 -1.94 -8.10
N HIS A 52 -19.35 -1.36 -6.97
CA HIS A 52 -20.28 -0.58 -6.15
C HIS A 52 -20.29 0.90 -6.56
N LEU A 53 -19.15 1.44 -7.02
CA LEU A 53 -18.99 2.81 -7.49
C LEU A 53 -17.87 2.92 -8.53
N GLY A 54 -18.03 3.85 -9.48
CA GLY A 54 -16.97 4.29 -10.38
C GLY A 54 -16.76 3.38 -11.59
N SER A 55 -15.49 3.19 -11.94
CA SER A 55 -14.97 2.28 -12.97
C SER A 55 -14.87 2.83 -14.40
N LYS A 56 -15.05 4.14 -14.59
CA LYS A 56 -15.00 4.75 -15.93
C LYS A 56 -13.87 5.77 -16.05
N GLN A 57 -13.45 5.98 -17.29
CA GLN A 57 -12.62 7.11 -17.65
C GLN A 57 -13.42 8.41 -17.52
N ILE A 58 -12.76 9.47 -17.06
CA ILE A 58 -13.31 10.82 -17.03
C ILE A 58 -12.72 11.63 -18.17
N GLY A 59 -13.57 12.25 -18.99
CA GLY A 59 -13.14 13.10 -20.10
C GLY A 59 -12.57 12.33 -21.29
N ARG A 60 -12.02 13.07 -22.26
CA ARG A 60 -11.37 12.53 -23.48
C ARG A 60 -9.86 12.72 -23.49
N GLU A 61 -9.37 13.64 -22.66
CA GLU A 61 -7.95 13.99 -22.55
C GLU A 61 -7.49 13.78 -21.11
N GLY A 62 -6.21 13.41 -20.96
CA GLY A 62 -5.66 13.01 -19.67
C GLY A 62 -6.10 11.62 -19.23
N TYR A 63 -5.35 11.05 -18.28
CA TYR A 63 -5.53 9.68 -17.82
C TYR A 63 -6.38 9.63 -16.55
N PHE A 64 -7.58 10.22 -16.58
CA PHE A 64 -8.45 10.30 -15.41
C PHE A 64 -9.36 9.09 -15.28
N ILE A 65 -9.44 8.53 -14.09
CA ILE A 65 -10.31 7.38 -13.77
C ILE A 65 -11.16 7.78 -12.55
N GLU A 66 -12.46 7.47 -12.60
CA GLU A 66 -13.35 7.60 -11.45
C GLU A 66 -12.81 6.77 -10.27
N PRO A 67 -12.86 7.27 -9.03
CA PRO A 67 -12.56 6.45 -7.86
C PRO A 67 -13.50 5.24 -7.79
N ILE A 68 -12.95 4.07 -7.47
CA ILE A 68 -13.64 2.79 -7.66
C ILE A 68 -13.76 2.05 -6.35
N ILE A 69 -14.94 1.51 -6.07
CA ILE A 69 -15.16 0.58 -4.96
C ILE A 69 -15.64 -0.74 -5.55
N PHE A 70 -14.85 -1.79 -5.33
CA PHE A 70 -15.31 -3.18 -5.43
C PHE A 70 -15.61 -3.69 -4.02
N ILE A 71 -16.68 -4.46 -3.88
CA ILE A 71 -17.02 -5.13 -2.62
C ILE A 71 -16.67 -6.61 -2.70
N LEU A 72 -15.90 -7.10 -1.72
CA LEU A 72 -15.53 -8.49 -1.56
C LEU A 72 -15.75 -8.88 -0.09
N LEU A 73 -16.19 -10.11 0.16
CA LEU A 73 -16.20 -10.69 1.50
C LEU A 73 -14.84 -11.30 1.75
N GLN A 74 -14.12 -10.81 2.76
CA GLN A 74 -12.81 -11.37 3.12
C GLN A 74 -12.68 -11.65 4.62
N VAL A 75 -11.90 -12.69 4.94
CA VAL A 75 -11.49 -13.10 6.29
C VAL A 75 -9.99 -12.87 6.51
N VAL A 76 -9.53 -12.76 7.76
CA VAL A 76 -8.13 -12.45 8.10
C VAL A 76 -7.11 -13.38 7.45
N GLU A 77 -7.41 -14.68 7.34
CA GLU A 77 -6.52 -15.65 6.68
C GLU A 77 -6.23 -15.28 5.23
N GLN A 78 -7.22 -14.74 4.52
CA GLN A 78 -7.07 -14.28 3.13
C GLN A 78 -6.22 -13.02 3.02
N ALA A 79 -6.04 -12.25 4.10
CA ALA A 79 -5.21 -11.05 4.07
C ALA A 79 -3.70 -11.39 3.93
N ASN A 80 -3.27 -12.57 4.41
CA ASN A 80 -1.90 -13.05 4.25
C ASN A 80 -1.71 -13.90 2.97
N ASP A 81 -2.79 -14.33 2.32
CA ASP A 81 -2.77 -15.11 1.07
C ASP A 81 -2.51 -14.22 -0.15
N THR A 82 -1.30 -13.67 -0.18
CA THR A 82 -0.80 -12.79 -1.24
C THR A 82 0.71 -12.92 -1.35
N SER A 83 1.24 -12.75 -2.56
CA SER A 83 2.69 -12.71 -2.79
C SER A 83 3.35 -11.42 -2.28
N TYR A 84 2.55 -10.44 -1.88
CA TYR A 84 2.99 -9.12 -1.41
C TYR A 84 2.75 -8.93 0.09
N ARG A 85 3.69 -8.25 0.76
CA ARG A 85 3.74 -8.08 2.22
C ARG A 85 4.40 -6.76 2.60
N LEU A 86 3.88 -5.65 2.07
CA LEU A 86 4.43 -4.32 2.33
C LEU A 86 3.91 -3.76 3.66
N ALA A 87 2.62 -3.48 3.72
CA ALA A 87 2.01 -2.87 4.89
C ALA A 87 0.60 -3.42 5.17
N ALA A 88 0.18 -3.36 6.42
CA ALA A 88 -1.15 -3.72 6.88
C ALA A 88 -1.75 -2.63 7.79
N LEU A 89 -3.08 -2.56 7.85
CA LEU A 89 -3.80 -1.59 8.65
C LEU A 89 -4.88 -2.29 9.47
N VAL A 90 -4.97 -1.96 10.76
CA VAL A 90 -5.98 -2.52 11.68
C VAL A 90 -6.77 -1.36 12.28
N PHE A 91 -8.08 -1.34 12.08
CA PHE A 91 -8.98 -0.37 12.70
C PHE A 91 -9.90 -1.09 13.69
N THR A 92 -9.74 -0.80 14.99
CA THR A 92 -10.57 -1.37 16.05
C THR A 92 -10.45 -0.54 17.35
N GLU A 93 -11.50 -0.56 18.16
CA GLU A 93 -11.49 0.05 19.51
C GLU A 93 -10.77 -0.84 20.54
N ASP A 94 -10.66 -2.15 20.27
CA ASP A 94 -10.02 -3.13 21.15
C ASP A 94 -8.51 -3.20 20.84
N ILE A 95 -7.69 -2.52 21.65
CA ILE A 95 -6.25 -2.43 21.43
C ILE A 95 -5.54 -3.79 21.59
N ASP A 96 -6.00 -4.66 22.48
CA ASP A 96 -5.41 -6.00 22.63
C ASP A 96 -5.65 -6.85 21.38
N ARG A 97 -6.84 -6.73 20.78
CA ARG A 97 -7.12 -7.31 19.47
C ARG A 97 -6.26 -6.67 18.39
N ALA A 98 -6.10 -5.36 18.41
CA ALA A 98 -5.30 -4.65 17.42
C ALA A 98 -3.85 -5.16 17.39
N ILE A 99 -3.22 -5.29 18.55
CA ILE A 99 -1.84 -5.78 18.70
C ILE A 99 -1.75 -7.24 18.24
N ARG A 100 -2.69 -8.11 18.66
CA ARG A 100 -2.71 -9.52 18.22
C ARG A 100 -2.84 -9.64 16.70
N ILE A 101 -3.71 -8.85 16.07
CA ILE A 101 -3.89 -8.87 14.62
C ILE A 101 -2.66 -8.30 13.92
N ALA A 102 -2.10 -7.18 14.41
CA ALA A 102 -0.88 -6.60 13.85
C ALA A 102 0.29 -7.59 13.87
N HIS A 103 0.41 -8.42 14.91
CA HIS A 103 1.40 -9.49 14.98
C HIS A 103 1.09 -10.67 14.04
N ALA A 104 -0.18 -10.94 13.76
CA ALA A 104 -0.61 -12.03 12.88
C ALA A 104 -0.48 -11.67 11.39
N PHE A 105 -0.52 -10.38 11.05
CA PHE A 105 -0.28 -9.94 9.67
C PHE A 105 1.18 -10.08 9.28
N GLU A 106 1.41 -10.73 8.14
CA GLU A 106 2.73 -10.87 7.57
C GLU A 106 3.03 -9.64 6.71
N ALA A 107 3.34 -8.51 7.35
CA ALA A 107 3.67 -7.24 6.69
C ALA A 107 4.89 -6.58 7.33
N GLY A 108 5.65 -5.79 6.55
CA GLY A 108 6.81 -5.07 7.07
C GLY A 108 6.47 -3.82 7.87
N THR A 109 5.26 -3.28 7.72
CA THR A 109 4.72 -2.22 8.58
C THR A 109 3.27 -2.49 8.89
N ALA A 110 2.87 -2.36 10.16
CA ALA A 110 1.47 -2.46 10.58
C ALA A 110 1.05 -1.17 11.30
N TRP A 111 0.00 -0.52 10.81
CA TRP A 111 -0.60 0.65 11.46
C TRP A 111 -1.89 0.27 12.19
N ILE A 112 -2.07 0.79 13.40
CA ILE A 112 -3.28 0.62 14.19
C ILE A 112 -4.00 1.96 14.30
N ASN A 113 -5.26 2.01 13.86
CA ASN A 113 -6.13 3.19 13.88
C ASN A 113 -5.57 4.42 13.15
N CYS A 114 -4.60 4.22 12.25
CA CYS A 114 -4.07 5.24 11.36
C CYS A 114 -3.63 4.60 10.03
N SER A 115 -3.34 5.44 9.03
CA SER A 115 -2.90 4.99 7.70
C SER A 115 -1.79 5.89 7.17
N ASN A 116 -0.75 5.29 6.57
CA ASN A 116 0.33 5.99 5.87
C ASN A 116 1.04 7.06 6.70
N GLN A 117 1.09 6.91 8.02
CA GLN A 117 1.95 7.71 8.88
C GLN A 117 3.33 7.07 8.89
N ALA A 118 4.14 7.44 7.90
CA ALA A 118 5.53 7.04 7.82
C ALA A 118 6.38 7.97 8.69
N GLU A 119 7.21 7.39 9.56
CA GLU A 119 8.13 8.14 10.40
C GLU A 119 9.57 7.79 10.05
N ILE A 120 10.42 8.80 9.87
CA ILE A 120 11.81 8.64 9.38
C ILE A 120 12.66 7.82 10.36
N SER A 121 12.31 7.84 11.65
CA SER A 121 12.97 7.08 12.71
C SER A 121 12.66 5.58 12.65
N MET A 122 11.57 5.19 11.99
CA MET A 122 11.07 3.81 11.91
C MET A 122 11.48 3.16 10.59
N PRO A 123 11.83 1.86 10.58
CA PRO A 123 12.16 1.14 9.37
C PRO A 123 10.93 1.02 8.46
N PHE A 124 11.11 1.23 7.15
CA PHE A 124 10.10 0.91 6.15
C PHE A 124 10.60 -0.22 5.26
N ARG A 125 9.89 -1.35 5.28
CA ARG A 125 10.29 -2.58 4.60
C ARG A 125 9.07 -3.34 4.09
N GLY A 126 9.26 -4.10 3.01
CA GLY A 126 8.35 -5.17 2.61
C GLY A 126 9.02 -6.54 2.72
N PHE A 127 8.19 -7.59 2.79
CA PHE A 127 8.63 -8.99 2.67
C PHE A 127 8.17 -9.60 1.33
N MET A 128 8.69 -10.79 1.00
CA MET A 128 8.35 -11.52 -0.23
C MET A 128 8.56 -10.67 -1.50
N GLN A 129 7.58 -10.59 -2.40
CA GLN A 129 7.70 -9.80 -3.62
C GLN A 129 7.59 -8.29 -3.38
N SER A 130 7.31 -7.84 -2.15
CA SER A 130 7.29 -6.41 -1.81
C SER A 130 8.69 -5.81 -1.61
N GLY A 131 9.74 -6.62 -1.51
CA GLY A 131 11.11 -6.11 -1.52
C GLY A 131 12.11 -6.88 -0.66
N ILE A 132 13.38 -6.48 -0.78
CA ILE A 132 14.51 -6.95 0.01
C ILE A 132 15.23 -5.71 0.55
N GLY A 133 15.76 -5.80 1.78
CA GLY A 133 16.34 -4.65 2.48
C GLY A 133 15.29 -3.80 3.20
N CYS A 134 15.73 -2.69 3.76
CA CYS A 134 14.92 -1.76 4.53
C CYS A 134 15.36 -0.32 4.24
N ASP A 135 14.43 0.61 4.10
CA ASP A 135 14.72 2.04 4.02
C ASP A 135 14.37 2.76 5.34
N LEU A 136 14.80 4.02 5.45
CA LEU A 136 14.67 4.87 6.65
C LEU A 136 15.40 4.30 7.88
N SER A 137 15.22 4.96 9.03
CA SER A 137 15.81 4.57 10.31
C SER A 137 17.34 4.34 10.24
N LYS A 138 17.89 3.75 11.30
CA LYS A 138 19.28 3.25 11.31
C LYS A 138 19.46 2.00 10.45
N TYR A 139 18.38 1.27 10.18
CA TYR A 139 18.42 0.00 9.45
C TYR A 139 18.77 0.20 7.96
N ALA A 140 18.44 1.35 7.36
CA ALA A 140 18.87 1.65 6.00
C ALA A 140 20.39 1.72 5.84
N LEU A 141 21.13 2.05 6.89
CA LEU A 141 22.59 2.15 6.81
C LEU A 141 23.23 0.82 6.39
N GLU A 142 22.61 -0.31 6.70
CA GLU A 142 23.09 -1.63 6.25
C GLU A 142 23.10 -1.75 4.72
N ASN A 143 22.21 -1.06 4.01
CA ASN A 143 22.17 -1.07 2.54
C ASN A 143 23.24 -0.14 1.93
N TYR A 144 23.69 0.87 2.68
CA TYR A 144 24.58 1.93 2.19
C TYR A 144 26.00 1.84 2.76
N THR A 145 26.30 0.84 3.59
CA THR A 145 27.61 0.66 4.21
C THR A 145 28.14 -0.76 3.98
N ASN A 146 29.47 -0.90 3.94
CA ASN A 146 30.14 -2.19 3.85
C ASN A 146 30.97 -2.43 5.11
N VAL A 147 30.71 -3.54 5.81
CA VAL A 147 31.51 -3.93 6.97
C VAL A 147 32.77 -4.63 6.49
N LYS A 148 33.94 -4.16 6.95
CA LYS A 148 35.25 -4.76 6.63
C LYS A 148 35.95 -5.18 7.91
N ALA A 149 36.27 -6.47 8.01
CA ALA A 149 37.16 -6.98 9.05
C ALA A 149 38.62 -6.74 8.66
N VAL A 150 39.40 -6.11 9.55
CA VAL A 150 40.84 -5.94 9.39
C VAL A 150 41.51 -6.59 10.59
N GLN A 151 42.42 -7.53 10.34
CA GLN A 151 43.16 -8.24 11.37
C GLN A 151 44.66 -8.02 11.17
N VAL A 152 45.36 -7.72 12.26
CA VAL A 152 46.82 -7.51 12.26
C VAL A 152 47.45 -8.52 13.20
N ASN A 153 48.33 -9.37 12.67
CA ASN A 153 49.19 -10.23 13.48
C ASN A 153 50.45 -9.44 13.89
N ASN A 154 50.62 -9.18 15.18
CA ASN A 154 51.77 -8.45 15.73
C ASN A 154 52.75 -9.33 16.53
N GLY A 155 52.84 -10.63 16.21
CA GLY A 155 53.83 -11.52 16.85
C GLY A 155 53.40 -12.97 17.07
N LEU A 156 52.26 -13.41 16.54
CA LEU A 156 51.87 -14.81 16.51
C LEU A 156 52.84 -15.55 15.58
N GLN A 157 53.69 -16.40 16.16
CA GLN A 157 54.54 -17.34 15.42
C GLN A 157 53.75 -18.62 15.15
N LEU A 158 53.80 -19.08 13.90
CA LEU A 158 53.16 -20.30 13.41
C LEU A 158 53.84 -21.55 13.97
#